data_AF-H1HP21-F1
#
_entry.id   AF-H1HP21-F1
#
_cell.length_a   1.000
_cell.length_b   1.000
_cell.length_c   1.000
_cell.angle_alpha   90.00
_cell.angle_beta   90.00
_cell.angle_gamma   90.00
#
_symmetry.space_group_name_H-M   'P 1'
#
loop_
_entity.id
_entity.type
_entity.pdbx_description
1 polymer ?
#
loop_
_entity_poly.entity_id
_entity_poly.type
_entity_poly.pdbx_seq_one_letter_code
_entity_poly.pdbx_strand_id
1 'polypeptide(L)'
;MLIDTTEKKEIAELILGLRQNTSRKSTLQLALESAKFHLGIKGTDDINYMKFSFRHNLVGQAKNGINTDLCSDEAELFSALLLYLNALEQIGTLFCKEEEVENGIKKAISAFCPKTFGEDETKAIKNLRNSLAHNFGLVNYNQRNKKPTEKFTICFDDKEEIIVELPKRKWEGSFKDKSDDAQCKIYVFPLIRMIEQIISKVKKQYKNDTLSFAIEDLEEIKARFTIKI
;
A
#
# COMPACT_ATOMS: atom_id res chain seq x y z
N MET A 1 2.74 -1.85 24.67
CA MET A 1 3.16 -0.64 25.41
C MET A 1 2.57 0.53 24.65
N LEU A 2 1.63 1.27 25.24
CA LEU A 2 0.97 2.40 24.57
C LEU A 2 2.03 3.41 24.10
N ILE A 3 1.67 4.32 23.18
CA ILE A 3 2.52 5.46 22.84
C ILE A 3 2.60 6.34 24.10
N ASP A 4 3.64 6.11 24.90
CA ASP A 4 3.71 6.41 26.33
C ASP A 4 4.51 7.68 26.65
N THR A 5 5.40 8.10 25.75
CA THR A 5 6.13 9.36 25.86
C THR A 5 5.56 10.43 24.93
N THR A 6 5.65 11.69 25.35
CA THR A 6 5.28 12.85 24.53
C THR A 6 5.98 12.80 23.17
N GLU A 7 7.28 12.50 23.12
CA GLU A 7 8.02 12.41 21.86
C GLU A 7 7.52 11.28 20.94
N LYS A 8 7.18 10.11 21.48
CA LYS A 8 6.59 9.03 20.68
C LYS A 8 5.22 9.43 20.12
N LYS A 9 4.42 10.18 20.88
CA LYS A 9 3.15 10.75 20.38
C LYS A 9 3.39 11.72 19.23
N GLU A 10 4.32 12.66 19.38
CA GLU A 10 4.64 13.60 18.30
C GLU A 10 5.16 12.91 17.03
N ILE A 11 6.00 11.88 17.18
CA ILE A 11 6.47 11.09 16.04
C ILE A 11 5.35 10.26 15.41
N ALA A 12 4.44 9.69 16.19
CA ALA A 12 3.26 9.02 15.65
C ALA A 12 2.36 9.99 14.87
N GLU A 13 2.12 11.20 15.39
CA GLU A 13 1.36 12.23 14.69
C GLU A 13 2.01 12.63 13.37
N LEU A 14 3.33 12.79 13.37
CA LEU A 14 4.10 13.06 12.15
C LEU A 14 3.96 11.90 11.16
N ILE A 15 4.14 10.65 11.62
CA ILE A 15 4.07 9.46 10.77
C ILE A 15 2.70 9.32 10.11
N LEU A 16 1.64 9.52 10.90
CA LEU A 16 0.25 9.40 10.48
C LEU A 16 -0.27 10.66 9.74
N GLY A 17 0.55 11.70 9.59
CA GLY A 17 0.17 12.96 8.96
C GLY A 17 -0.94 13.70 9.71
N LEU A 18 -1.02 13.52 11.03
CA LEU A 18 -1.93 14.24 11.93
C LEU A 18 -1.36 15.60 12.37
N ARG A 19 -0.02 15.74 12.32
CA ARG A 19 0.69 16.98 12.60
C ARG A 19 1.71 17.25 11.50
N GLN A 20 1.75 18.50 11.03
CA GLN A 20 2.78 18.95 10.10
C GLN A 20 4.05 19.33 10.88
N ASN A 21 5.21 19.01 10.32
CA ASN A 21 6.50 19.43 10.84
C ASN A 21 7.30 20.06 9.69
N THR A 22 7.92 21.22 9.95
CA THR A 22 8.69 21.99 8.96
C THR A 22 10.13 21.49 8.80
N SER A 23 10.64 20.74 9.78
CA SER A 23 12.02 20.21 9.82
C SER A 23 12.12 18.72 9.52
N ARG A 24 10.98 18.00 9.53
CA ARG A 24 10.94 16.56 9.26
C ARG A 24 9.69 16.16 8.49
N LYS A 25 9.82 15.11 7.67
CA LYS A 25 8.69 14.45 7.00
C LYS A 25 8.71 12.95 7.25
N SER A 26 7.52 12.34 7.25
CA SER A 26 7.35 10.90 7.35
C SER A 26 7.46 10.25 5.97
N THR A 27 8.18 9.13 5.86
CA THR A 27 8.22 8.35 4.61
C THR A 27 6.85 7.78 4.25
N LEU A 28 6.04 7.42 5.26
CA LEU A 28 4.67 6.96 5.07
C LEU A 28 3.81 8.07 4.46
N GLN A 29 3.91 9.28 5.02
CA GLN A 29 3.15 10.43 4.54
C GLN A 29 3.56 10.78 3.11
N LEU A 30 4.87 10.82 2.80
CA LEU A 30 5.36 11.11 1.47
C LEU A 30 4.89 10.07 0.44
N ALA A 31 4.90 8.79 0.79
CA ALA A 31 4.38 7.73 -0.06
C ALA A 31 2.89 7.92 -0.35
N LEU A 32 2.09 8.22 0.68
CA LEU A 32 0.64 8.43 0.54
C LEU A 32 0.31 9.72 -0.21
N GLU A 33 1.02 10.82 0.04
CA GLU A 33 0.85 12.08 -0.70
C GLU A 33 1.14 11.87 -2.19
N SER A 34 2.25 11.21 -2.52
CA SER A 34 2.61 10.92 -3.91
C SER A 34 1.59 9.98 -4.58
N ALA A 35 1.17 8.91 -3.89
CA ALA A 35 0.19 7.97 -4.42
C ALA A 35 -1.17 8.66 -4.69
N LYS A 36 -1.67 9.44 -3.72
CA LYS A 36 -2.92 10.21 -3.87
C LYS A 36 -2.84 11.23 -4.97
N PHE A 37 -1.67 11.85 -5.13
CA PHE A 37 -1.42 12.81 -6.20
C PHE A 37 -1.51 12.16 -7.59
N HIS A 38 -0.91 10.98 -7.79
CA HIS A 38 -1.02 10.22 -9.04
C HIS A 38 -2.48 9.89 -9.39
N LEU A 39 -3.25 9.48 -8.37
CA LEU A 39 -4.65 9.09 -8.49
C LEU A 39 -5.63 10.28 -8.51
N GLY A 40 -5.13 11.50 -8.30
CA GLY A 40 -5.93 12.72 -8.12
C GLY A 40 -7.00 12.62 -7.02
N ILE A 41 -6.74 11.84 -5.98
CA ILE A 41 -7.61 11.73 -4.82
C ILE A 41 -7.51 13.03 -4.02
N LYS A 42 -8.59 13.82 -4.02
CA LYS A 42 -8.67 15.07 -3.26
C LYS A 42 -9.38 14.83 -1.93
N GLY A 43 -8.62 14.83 -0.83
CA GLY A 43 -9.04 15.26 0.53
C GLY A 43 -10.39 14.81 1.12
N THR A 44 -11.14 13.87 0.55
CA THR A 44 -12.43 13.45 1.10
C THR A 44 -12.18 12.41 2.20
N ASP A 45 -12.67 12.70 3.40
CA ASP A 45 -12.62 11.78 4.55
C ASP A 45 -13.52 10.54 4.39
N ASP A 46 -14.41 10.52 3.39
CA ASP A 46 -15.26 9.36 3.11
C ASP A 46 -14.62 8.45 2.06
N ILE A 47 -13.99 7.38 2.56
CA ILE A 47 -13.33 6.35 1.75
C ILE A 47 -14.32 5.61 0.84
N ASN A 48 -15.61 5.55 1.22
CA ASN A 48 -16.63 4.85 0.44
C ASN A 48 -17.00 5.62 -0.84
N TYR A 49 -16.67 6.91 -0.93
CA TYR A 49 -16.91 7.76 -2.12
C TYR A 49 -15.61 8.26 -2.75
N MET A 50 -14.50 7.56 -2.53
CA MET A 50 -13.22 7.92 -3.13
C MET A 50 -13.32 7.89 -4.66
N LYS A 51 -13.22 9.08 -5.27
CA LYS A 51 -13.18 9.27 -6.72
C LYS A 51 -11.73 9.31 -7.19
N PHE A 52 -11.41 8.47 -8.16
CA PHE A 52 -10.13 8.49 -8.86
C PHE A 52 -10.23 9.47 -10.03
N SER A 53 -9.27 10.38 -10.14
CA SER A 53 -9.23 11.41 -11.17
C SER A 53 -7.78 11.65 -11.56
N PHE A 54 -7.22 10.70 -12.31
CA PHE A 54 -5.80 10.65 -12.64
C PHE A 54 -5.26 12.02 -13.07
N ARG A 55 -4.04 12.32 -12.61
CA ARG A 55 -3.46 13.65 -12.71
C ARG A 55 -3.48 14.21 -14.13
N HIS A 56 -3.13 13.39 -15.13
CA HIS A 56 -3.02 13.89 -16.49
C HIS A 56 -4.39 14.29 -17.07
N ASN A 57 -5.47 13.65 -16.65
CA ASN A 57 -6.83 14.05 -17.00
C ASN A 57 -7.16 15.43 -16.42
N LEU A 58 -6.70 15.73 -15.20
CA LEU A 58 -6.86 17.06 -14.58
C LEU A 58 -6.00 18.15 -15.25
N VAL A 59 -4.74 17.84 -15.58
CA VAL A 59 -3.80 18.79 -16.21
C VAL A 59 -4.18 19.04 -17.68
N GLY A 60 -4.63 18.02 -18.41
CA GLY A 60 -5.09 18.12 -19.78
C GLY A 60 -6.35 18.99 -19.91
N GLN A 61 -7.31 18.84 -19.00
CA GLN A 61 -8.50 19.70 -18.93
C GLN A 61 -8.16 21.17 -18.62
N ALA A 62 -7.12 21.43 -17.82
CA ALA A 62 -6.67 22.79 -17.53
C ALA A 62 -5.90 23.43 -18.70
N LYS A 63 -5.34 22.63 -19.61
CA LYS A 63 -4.58 23.08 -20.78
C LYS A 63 -5.37 22.75 -22.05
N ASN A 64 -6.43 23.53 -22.31
CA ASN A 64 -7.23 23.44 -23.54
C ASN A 64 -6.36 23.51 -24.82
N GLY A 65 -5.93 22.35 -25.34
CA GLY A 65 -5.40 22.20 -26.70
C GLY A 65 -3.92 21.86 -26.86
N ILE A 66 -3.20 21.41 -25.82
CA ILE A 66 -1.82 20.91 -26.01
C ILE A 66 -1.78 19.41 -25.76
N ASN A 67 -1.62 18.66 -26.85
CA ASN A 67 -1.29 17.24 -26.85
C ASN A 67 0.16 17.09 -26.34
N THR A 68 0.36 17.12 -25.03
CA THR A 68 1.65 16.84 -24.40
C THR A 68 1.76 15.37 -24.07
N ASP A 69 2.95 14.78 -24.16
CA ASP A 69 3.29 13.44 -23.68
C ASP A 69 2.90 13.25 -22.21
N LEU A 70 1.65 12.83 -21.98
CA LEU A 70 1.11 12.60 -20.65
C LEU A 70 1.37 11.15 -20.23
N CYS A 71 1.69 10.96 -18.95
CA CYS A 71 1.80 9.65 -18.34
C CYS A 71 0.44 8.93 -18.43
N SER A 72 0.42 7.66 -18.83
CA SER A 72 -0.84 6.91 -18.97
C SER A 72 -1.51 6.63 -17.62
N ASP A 73 -2.82 6.35 -17.63
CA ASP A 73 -3.57 6.02 -16.40
C ASP A 73 -2.95 4.79 -15.71
N GLU A 74 -2.53 3.81 -16.51
CA GLU A 74 -1.88 2.58 -16.02
C GLU A 74 -0.54 2.87 -15.35
N ALA A 75 0.26 3.79 -15.91
CA ALA A 75 1.56 4.15 -15.33
C ALA A 75 1.41 4.91 -14.00
N GLU A 76 0.44 5.83 -13.92
CA GLU A 76 0.07 6.52 -12.68
C GLU A 76 -0.44 5.52 -11.63
N LEU A 77 -1.33 4.60 -12.03
CA LEU A 77 -1.93 3.60 -11.16
C LEU A 77 -0.92 2.55 -10.67
N PHE A 78 -0.04 2.10 -11.55
CA PHE A 78 1.05 1.19 -11.21
C PHE A 78 1.99 1.80 -10.16
N SER A 79 2.36 3.06 -10.37
CA SER A 79 3.22 3.80 -9.43
C SER A 79 2.53 4.00 -8.08
N ALA A 80 1.26 4.40 -8.09
CA ALA A 80 0.46 4.56 -6.88
C ALA A 80 0.30 3.23 -6.11
N LEU A 81 0.04 2.12 -6.81
CA LEU A 81 -0.09 0.79 -6.21
C LEU A 81 1.17 0.37 -5.44
N LEU A 82 2.35 0.56 -6.04
CA LEU A 82 3.62 0.26 -5.36
C LEU A 82 3.76 1.07 -4.06
N LEU A 83 3.44 2.37 -4.11
CA LEU A 83 3.50 3.25 -2.95
C LEU A 83 2.50 2.84 -1.86
N TYR A 84 1.28 2.48 -2.23
CA TYR A 84 0.25 1.99 -1.31
C TYR A 84 0.66 0.67 -0.63
N LEU A 85 1.23 -0.27 -1.38
CA LEU A 85 1.71 -1.53 -0.83
C LEU A 85 2.89 -1.34 0.13
N ASN A 86 3.79 -0.39 -0.17
CA ASN A 86 4.87 -0.01 0.74
C ASN A 86 4.34 0.68 2.01
N ALA A 87 3.31 1.52 1.89
CA ALA A 87 2.63 2.13 3.03
C ALA A 87 1.99 1.06 3.93
N LEU A 88 1.31 0.06 3.33
CA LEU A 88 0.70 -1.05 4.06
C LEU A 88 1.75 -1.88 4.82
N GLU A 89 2.88 -2.21 4.18
CA GLU A 89 4.00 -2.87 4.85
C GLU A 89 4.47 -2.05 6.05
N GLN A 90 4.75 -0.76 5.83
CA GLN A 90 5.27 0.13 6.86
C GLN A 90 4.33 0.23 8.06
N ILE A 91 3.02 0.29 7.84
CA ILE A 91 2.00 0.30 8.91
C ILE A 91 2.13 -0.95 9.78
N GLY A 92 2.17 -2.14 9.18
CA GLY A 92 2.24 -3.37 9.95
C GLY A 92 3.59 -3.54 10.67
N THR A 93 4.69 -3.09 10.05
CA THR A 93 6.00 -3.06 10.71
C THR A 93 6.01 -2.09 11.90
N LEU A 94 5.36 -0.94 11.79
CA LEU A 94 5.39 0.10 12.81
C LEU A 94 4.44 -0.17 13.97
N PHE A 95 3.26 -0.76 13.72
CA PHE A 95 2.16 -0.73 14.69
C PHE A 95 1.62 -2.12 15.10
N CYS A 96 2.20 -3.21 14.60
CA CYS A 96 1.76 -4.57 14.94
C CYS A 96 2.89 -5.40 15.56
N LYS A 97 2.70 -5.77 16.84
CA LYS A 97 3.67 -6.57 17.61
C LYS A 97 3.63 -8.08 17.36
N GLU A 98 2.68 -8.60 16.58
CA GLU A 98 2.57 -10.05 16.30
C GLU A 98 3.91 -10.61 15.82
N GLU A 99 4.60 -11.38 16.68
CA GLU A 99 5.95 -11.90 16.42
C GLU A 99 5.92 -13.10 15.47
N GLU A 100 4.84 -13.87 15.49
CA GLU A 100 4.64 -15.07 14.66
C GLU A 100 4.46 -14.75 13.16
N VAL A 101 4.14 -13.50 12.83
CA VAL A 101 3.92 -13.04 11.46
C VAL A 101 5.12 -12.25 10.98
N GLU A 102 5.93 -12.78 10.06
CA GLU A 102 7.21 -12.14 9.70
C GLU A 102 7.07 -10.83 8.89
N ASN A 103 5.92 -10.56 8.26
CA ASN A 103 5.80 -9.52 7.23
C ASN A 103 4.77 -8.44 7.57
N GLY A 104 5.13 -7.17 7.33
CA GLY A 104 4.31 -6.00 7.65
C GLY A 104 2.93 -6.01 6.97
N ILE A 105 2.84 -6.37 5.69
CA ILE A 105 1.54 -6.46 4.99
C ILE A 105 0.62 -7.46 5.69
N LYS A 106 1.12 -8.66 6.01
CA LYS A 106 0.33 -9.68 6.70
C LYS A 106 -0.17 -9.17 8.05
N LYS A 107 0.72 -8.54 8.84
CA LYS A 107 0.38 -7.95 10.14
C LYS A 107 -0.69 -6.86 10.03
N ALA A 108 -0.53 -5.95 9.08
CA ALA A 108 -1.46 -4.83 8.89
C ALA A 108 -2.85 -5.31 8.48
N ILE A 109 -2.93 -6.29 7.58
CA ILE A 109 -4.20 -6.90 7.17
C ILE A 109 -4.86 -7.59 8.36
N SER A 110 -4.13 -8.44 9.10
CA SER A 110 -4.62 -9.14 10.29
C SER A 110 -5.18 -8.18 11.35
N ALA A 111 -4.42 -7.14 11.68
CA ALA A 111 -4.74 -6.25 12.80
C ALA A 111 -5.78 -5.17 12.49
N PHE A 112 -5.84 -4.68 11.25
CA PHE A 112 -6.58 -3.45 10.92
C PHE A 112 -7.59 -3.59 9.79
N CYS A 113 -7.53 -4.65 8.98
CA CYS A 113 -8.47 -4.82 7.88
C CYS A 113 -9.88 -5.12 8.43
N PRO A 114 -10.93 -4.41 7.98
CA PRO A 114 -12.30 -4.72 8.38
C PRO A 114 -12.82 -6.01 7.74
N LYS A 115 -12.19 -6.48 6.65
CA LYS A 115 -12.56 -7.69 5.91
C LYS A 115 -11.62 -8.83 6.28
N THR A 116 -12.18 -10.02 6.46
CA THR A 116 -11.40 -11.26 6.60
C THR A 116 -10.81 -11.67 5.25
N PHE A 117 -9.51 -11.91 5.22
CA PHE A 117 -8.80 -12.47 4.08
C PHE A 117 -8.33 -13.88 4.40
N GLY A 118 -8.33 -14.75 3.39
CA GLY A 118 -7.64 -16.04 3.45
C GLY A 118 -6.12 -15.86 3.49
N GLU A 119 -5.41 -16.90 3.95
CA GLU A 119 -3.95 -16.90 4.01
C GLU A 119 -3.32 -16.70 2.62
N ASP A 120 -3.87 -17.38 1.59
CA ASP A 120 -3.37 -17.30 0.23
C ASP A 120 -3.62 -15.92 -0.41
N GLU A 121 -4.75 -15.28 -0.14
CA GLU A 121 -5.04 -13.93 -0.64
C GLU A 121 -4.09 -12.90 0.00
N THR A 122 -3.90 -13.01 1.32
CA THR A 122 -2.97 -12.15 2.07
C THR A 122 -1.54 -12.34 1.55
N LYS A 123 -1.15 -13.59 1.28
CA LYS A 123 0.15 -13.95 0.70
C LYS A 123 0.30 -13.39 -0.72
N ALA A 124 -0.75 -13.41 -1.55
CA ALA A 124 -0.73 -12.85 -2.89
C ALA A 124 -0.45 -11.33 -2.88
N ILE A 125 -1.11 -10.58 -1.99
CA ILE A 125 -0.86 -9.12 -1.83
C ILE A 125 0.61 -8.86 -1.43
N LYS A 126 1.12 -9.62 -0.46
CA LYS A 126 2.52 -9.54 -0.03
C LYS A 126 3.50 -9.90 -1.16
N ASN A 127 3.20 -10.92 -1.95
CA ASN A 127 4.05 -11.35 -3.06
C ASN A 127 3.98 -10.38 -4.25
N LEU A 128 2.83 -9.74 -4.48
CA LEU A 128 2.73 -8.64 -5.43
C LEU A 128 3.65 -7.49 -5.03
N ARG A 129 3.61 -7.03 -3.77
CA ARG A 129 4.52 -5.99 -3.26
C ARG A 129 5.98 -6.38 -3.50
N ASN A 130 6.35 -7.62 -3.21
CA ASN A 130 7.71 -8.09 -3.44
C ASN A 130 8.11 -8.04 -4.92
N SER A 131 7.21 -8.43 -5.82
CA SER A 131 7.45 -8.42 -7.26
C SER A 131 7.67 -6.99 -7.77
N LEU A 132 6.83 -6.05 -7.34
CA LEU A 132 6.92 -4.65 -7.71
C LEU A 132 8.16 -3.97 -7.12
N ALA A 133 8.43 -4.18 -5.83
CA ALA A 133 9.52 -3.48 -5.13
C ALA A 133 10.92 -4.02 -5.45
N HIS A 134 11.06 -5.32 -5.73
CA HIS A 134 12.38 -5.93 -5.96
C HIS A 134 12.69 -6.19 -7.44
N ASN A 135 11.67 -6.46 -8.26
CA ASN A 135 11.85 -6.82 -9.66
C ASN A 135 11.22 -5.82 -10.63
N PHE A 136 10.49 -4.82 -10.11
CA PHE A 136 9.70 -3.88 -10.91
C PHE A 136 8.85 -4.60 -11.99
N GLY A 137 8.21 -5.70 -11.58
CA GLY A 137 7.50 -6.59 -12.50
C GLY A 137 6.39 -7.40 -11.82
N LEU A 138 5.75 -8.27 -12.60
CA LEU A 138 4.53 -9.01 -12.21
C LEU A 138 4.78 -10.47 -11.86
N VAL A 139 6.03 -10.84 -11.60
CA VAL A 139 6.41 -12.21 -11.23
C VAL A 139 7.14 -12.18 -9.90
N ASN A 140 6.61 -12.94 -8.93
CA ASN A 140 7.27 -13.12 -7.65
C ASN A 140 8.29 -14.25 -7.76
N TYR A 141 9.41 -14.07 -7.07
CA TYR A 141 10.45 -15.07 -6.96
C TYR A 141 10.68 -15.43 -5.50
N ASN A 142 10.97 -16.71 -5.27
CA ASN A 142 11.52 -17.12 -3.98
C ASN A 142 12.94 -16.55 -3.85
N GLN A 143 13.17 -15.78 -2.78
CA GLN A 143 14.44 -15.07 -2.61
C GLN A 143 15.64 -16.00 -2.41
N ARG A 144 15.44 -17.21 -1.85
CA ARG A 144 16.51 -18.17 -1.54
C ARG A 144 17.01 -18.89 -2.78
N ASN A 145 16.12 -19.32 -3.66
CA ASN A 145 16.47 -20.16 -4.81
C ASN A 145 16.19 -19.52 -6.18
N LYS A 146 15.73 -18.26 -6.20
CA LYS A 146 15.41 -17.47 -7.40
C LYS A 146 14.44 -18.16 -8.37
N LYS A 147 13.62 -19.10 -7.88
CA LYS A 147 12.56 -19.72 -8.69
C LYS A 147 11.31 -18.84 -8.71
N PRO A 148 10.67 -18.65 -9.87
CA PRO A 148 9.38 -17.96 -9.93
C PRO A 148 8.33 -18.76 -9.15
N THR A 149 7.46 -18.07 -8.42
CA THR A 149 6.44 -18.71 -7.58
C THR A 149 5.02 -18.36 -8.01
N GLU A 150 4.79 -17.11 -8.41
CA GLU A 150 3.47 -16.56 -8.73
C GLU A 150 3.62 -15.55 -9.87
N LYS A 151 2.64 -15.50 -10.77
CA LYS A 151 2.50 -14.48 -11.81
C LYS A 151 1.20 -13.72 -11.59
N PHE A 152 1.25 -12.41 -11.77
CA PHE A 152 0.15 -11.50 -11.47
C PHE A 152 -0.39 -10.86 -12.74
N THR A 153 -1.72 -10.67 -12.76
CA THR A 153 -2.39 -9.70 -13.63
C THR A 153 -2.90 -8.56 -12.75
N ILE A 154 -2.64 -7.33 -13.17
CA ILE A 154 -3.20 -6.14 -12.54
C ILE A 154 -4.49 -5.78 -13.28
N CYS A 155 -5.61 -5.80 -12.57
CA CYS A 155 -6.93 -5.46 -13.10
C CYS A 155 -7.30 -4.03 -12.70
N PHE A 156 -7.62 -3.22 -13.71
CA PHE A 156 -8.01 -1.82 -13.57
C PHE A 156 -9.52 -1.61 -13.61
N ASP A 157 -10.31 -2.65 -13.34
CA ASP A 157 -11.77 -2.50 -13.22
C ASP A 157 -12.12 -1.99 -11.81
N ASP A 158 -12.99 -0.99 -11.75
CA ASP A 158 -13.49 -0.37 -10.51
C ASP A 158 -14.84 -0.95 -10.05
N LYS A 159 -15.42 -1.89 -10.81
CA LYS A 159 -16.76 -2.44 -10.55
C LYS A 159 -16.78 -3.65 -9.61
N GLU A 160 -15.62 -4.18 -9.26
CA GLU A 160 -15.49 -5.41 -8.49
C GLU A 160 -15.25 -5.13 -6.99
N GLU A 161 -15.93 -5.83 -6.09
CA GLU A 161 -15.58 -5.83 -4.65
C GLU A 161 -14.42 -6.81 -4.34
N ILE A 162 -14.04 -7.62 -5.32
CA ILE A 162 -12.98 -8.60 -5.23
C ILE A 162 -11.64 -7.86 -5.24
N ILE A 163 -10.74 -8.19 -4.31
CA ILE A 163 -9.39 -7.62 -4.25
C ILE A 163 -8.38 -8.58 -4.86
N VAL A 164 -8.51 -9.86 -4.56
CA VAL A 164 -7.66 -10.94 -5.05
C VAL A 164 -8.53 -12.02 -5.68
N GLU A 165 -8.21 -12.41 -6.91
CA GLU A 165 -8.71 -13.63 -7.53
C GLU A 165 -7.55 -14.62 -7.61
N LEU A 166 -7.64 -15.69 -6.81
CA LEU A 166 -6.63 -16.75 -6.81
C LEU A 166 -6.71 -17.54 -8.12
N PRO A 167 -5.57 -18.05 -8.63
CA PRO A 167 -5.57 -18.81 -9.86
C PRO A 167 -6.32 -20.12 -9.67
N LYS A 168 -7.03 -20.57 -10.71
CA LYS A 168 -7.75 -21.87 -10.70
C LYS A 168 -6.80 -23.05 -10.61
N ARG A 169 -5.55 -22.89 -11.06
CA ARG A 169 -4.48 -23.87 -10.90
C ARG A 169 -3.16 -23.20 -10.55
N LYS A 170 -2.29 -23.93 -9.86
CA LYS A 170 -0.94 -23.46 -9.54
C LYS A 170 -0.13 -23.22 -10.83
N TRP A 171 0.66 -22.16 -10.82
CA TRP A 171 1.63 -21.91 -11.89
C TRP A 171 2.94 -22.66 -11.60
N GLU A 172 3.41 -23.43 -12.57
CA GLU A 172 4.62 -24.27 -12.45
C GLU A 172 5.90 -23.51 -12.83
N GLY A 173 5.85 -22.16 -12.91
CA GLY A 173 7.02 -21.33 -13.18
C GLY A 173 7.49 -21.29 -14.64
N SER A 174 6.71 -21.86 -15.57
CA SER A 174 7.01 -21.81 -17.00
C SER A 174 6.45 -20.54 -17.64
N PHE A 175 7.33 -19.70 -18.20
CA PHE A 175 6.93 -18.49 -18.94
C PHE A 175 6.24 -18.78 -20.28
N LYS A 176 6.27 -20.04 -20.75
CA LYS A 176 5.48 -20.46 -21.92
C LYS A 176 3.98 -20.54 -21.60
N ASP A 177 3.62 -20.63 -20.32
CA ASP A 177 2.24 -20.66 -19.86
C ASP A 177 1.61 -19.27 -19.93
N LYS A 178 0.88 -19.01 -21.02
CA LYS A 178 0.13 -17.77 -21.27
C LYS A 178 -1.33 -17.85 -20.80
N SER A 179 -1.72 -18.91 -20.08
CA SER A 179 -3.11 -19.04 -19.62
C SER A 179 -3.41 -18.13 -18.44
N ASP A 180 -4.65 -17.63 -18.38
CA ASP A 180 -5.15 -16.81 -17.28
C ASP A 180 -5.49 -17.63 -16.04
N ASP A 181 -5.79 -18.93 -16.21
CA ASP A 181 -6.14 -19.83 -15.11
C ASP A 181 -4.99 -20.06 -14.10
N ALA A 182 -3.74 -19.75 -14.50
CA ALA A 182 -2.56 -19.81 -13.65
C ALA A 182 -2.10 -18.43 -13.16
N GLN A 183 -2.87 -17.37 -13.40
CA GLN A 183 -2.55 -16.01 -12.95
C GLN A 183 -3.36 -15.65 -11.71
N CYS A 184 -2.69 -15.04 -10.73
CA CYS A 184 -3.40 -14.37 -9.65
C CYS A 184 -3.77 -12.96 -10.14
N LYS A 185 -5.05 -12.60 -10.09
CA LYS A 185 -5.48 -11.25 -10.47
C LYS A 185 -5.62 -10.38 -9.24
N ILE A 186 -5.15 -9.14 -9.35
CA ILE A 186 -5.26 -8.14 -8.30
C ILE A 186 -6.05 -6.96 -8.86
N TYR A 187 -7.19 -6.66 -8.25
CA TYR A 187 -8.03 -5.52 -8.61
C TYR A 187 -7.56 -4.30 -7.81
N VAL A 188 -7.06 -3.29 -8.53
CA VAL A 188 -6.27 -2.23 -7.91
C VAL A 188 -7.12 -1.28 -7.09
N PHE A 189 -8.27 -0.82 -7.61
CA PHE A 189 -9.09 0.15 -6.90
C PHE A 189 -9.65 -0.41 -5.57
N PRO A 190 -10.18 -1.64 -5.52
CA PRO A 190 -10.60 -2.27 -4.26
C PRO A 190 -9.43 -2.43 -3.28
N LEU A 191 -8.24 -2.81 -3.76
CA LEU A 191 -7.04 -2.93 -2.94
C LEU A 191 -6.65 -1.58 -2.31
N ILE A 192 -6.63 -0.50 -3.10
CA ILE A 192 -6.30 0.85 -2.62
C ILE A 192 -7.31 1.33 -1.59
N ARG A 193 -8.62 1.14 -1.84
CA ARG A 193 -9.68 1.49 -0.88
C ARG A 193 -9.50 0.74 0.45
N MET A 194 -9.18 -0.55 0.40
CA MET A 194 -8.91 -1.35 1.59
C MET A 194 -7.70 -0.80 2.37
N ILE A 195 -6.61 -0.42 1.68
CA ILE A 195 -5.44 0.16 2.35
C ILE A 195 -5.78 1.51 3.00
N GLU A 196 -6.59 2.35 2.36
CA GLU A 196 -7.10 3.59 2.97
C GLU A 196 -7.99 3.33 4.20
N GLN A 197 -8.81 2.27 4.17
CA GLN A 197 -9.59 1.86 5.35
C GLN A 197 -8.68 1.44 6.52
N ILE A 198 -7.61 0.69 6.24
CA ILE A 198 -6.58 0.34 7.23
C ILE A 198 -5.93 1.61 7.79
N ILE A 199 -5.50 2.54 6.94
CA ILE A 199 -4.89 3.81 7.37
C ILE A 199 -5.86 4.60 8.28
N SER A 200 -7.13 4.69 7.89
CA SER A 200 -8.16 5.35 8.70
C SER A 200 -8.37 4.67 10.05
N LYS A 201 -8.40 3.33 10.08
CA LYS A 201 -8.48 2.55 11.32
C LYS A 201 -7.29 2.82 12.24
N VAL A 202 -6.07 2.85 11.72
CA VAL A 202 -4.85 3.16 12.48
C VAL A 202 -4.92 4.56 13.06
N LYS A 203 -5.29 5.57 12.25
CA LYS A 203 -5.49 6.95 12.74
C LYS A 203 -6.55 7.02 13.83
N LYS A 204 -7.65 6.27 13.71
CA LYS A 204 -8.71 6.21 14.73
C LYS A 204 -8.20 5.57 16.03
N GLN A 205 -7.42 4.49 15.95
CA GLN A 205 -6.81 3.89 17.13
C GLN A 205 -5.81 4.84 17.81
N TYR A 206 -5.03 5.61 17.04
CA TYR A 206 -4.17 6.65 17.59
C TYR A 206 -4.97 7.68 18.38
N LYS A 207 -6.02 8.24 17.78
CA LYS A 207 -6.89 9.25 18.41
C LYS A 207 -7.60 8.74 19.67
N ASN A 208 -7.78 7.44 19.79
CA ASN A 208 -8.40 6.79 20.95
C ASN A 208 -7.37 6.29 21.98
N ASP A 209 -6.09 6.64 21.82
CA ASP A 209 -4.98 6.16 22.66
C ASP A 209 -4.90 4.61 22.75
N THR A 210 -5.33 3.88 21.72
CA THR A 210 -5.25 2.41 21.65
C THR A 210 -4.18 1.90 20.69
N LEU A 211 -3.56 2.79 19.92
CA LEU A 211 -2.44 2.43 19.04
C LEU A 211 -1.14 2.32 19.84
N SER A 212 -0.30 1.36 19.48
CA SER A 212 1.05 1.21 20.03
C SER A 212 2.07 1.00 18.94
N PHE A 213 3.30 1.45 19.16
CA PHE A 213 4.41 1.06 18.30
C PHE A 213 4.83 -0.38 18.57
N ALA A 214 5.15 -1.10 17.50
CA ALA A 214 5.81 -2.38 17.56
C ALA A 214 7.31 -2.24 17.86
N ILE A 215 7.93 -1.16 17.36
CA ILE A 215 9.33 -0.82 17.61
C ILE A 215 9.42 0.01 18.90
N GLU A 216 10.29 -0.40 19.81
CA GLU A 216 10.41 0.26 21.12
C GLU A 216 11.37 1.45 21.09
N ASP A 217 12.43 1.36 20.29
CA ASP A 217 13.45 2.40 20.13
C ASP A 217 12.93 3.54 19.25
N LEU A 218 12.83 4.73 19.84
CA LEU A 218 12.40 5.94 19.17
C LEU A 218 13.41 6.43 18.12
N GLU A 219 14.71 6.25 18.36
CA GLU A 219 15.74 6.68 17.42
C GLU A 219 15.77 5.77 16.20
N GLU A 220 15.50 4.47 16.38
CA GLU A 220 15.25 3.55 15.26
C GLU A 220 14.05 4.01 14.41
N ILE A 221 12.92 4.37 15.04
CA ILE A 221 11.74 4.87 14.33
C ILE A 221 12.08 6.13 13.53
N LYS A 222 12.75 7.10 14.16
CA LYS A 222 13.17 8.36 13.52
C LYS A 222 14.11 8.07 12.34
N ALA A 223 15.10 7.20 12.51
CA ALA A 223 16.09 6.89 11.47
C ALA A 223 15.48 6.16 10.27
N ARG A 224 14.54 5.24 10.50
CA ARG A 224 13.94 4.41 9.43
C ARG A 224 12.81 5.12 8.68
N PHE A 225 12.04 5.96 9.36
CA PHE A 225 10.73 6.40 8.85
C PHE A 225 10.54 7.92 8.81
N THR A 226 11.57 8.69 9.12
CA THR A 226 11.54 10.14 8.97
C THR A 226 12.72 10.64 8.14
N ILE A 227 12.48 11.74 7.42
CA ILE A 227 13.49 12.46 6.65
C ILE A 227 13.64 13.84 7.29
N LYS A 228 14.87 14.29 7.50
CA LYS A 228 15.18 15.66 7.93
C LYS A 228 15.21 16.56 6.70
N ILE A 229 14.53 17.69 6.77
CA ILE A 229 14.51 18.74 5.74
C ILE A 229 15.41 19.89 6.19
#